data_AF-A0A0L0KKZ5-F1
#
_entry.id   AF-A0A0L0KKZ5-F1
#
_cell.length_a   1.000
_cell.length_b   1.000
_cell.length_c   1.000
_cell.angle_alpha   90.00
_cell.angle_beta   90.00
_cell.angle_gamma   90.00
#
_symmetry.space_group_name_H-M   'P 1'
#
loop_
_entity.id
_entity.type
_entity.pdbx_description
1 polymer ?
#
loop_
_entity_poly.entity_id
_entity_poly.type
_entity_poly.pdbx_seq_one_letter_code
_entity_poly.pdbx_strand_id
1 'polypeptide(L)' 'MKFRFNSELHGKKSKARQGVCSWHGGECGKQPKWSFFTPMGWQSACGKAREAIEERYGKPVN' A
#
# COMPACT_ATOMS: atom_id res chain seq x y z
N MET A 1 -4.85 -5.72 -7.55
CA MET A 1 -4.72 -6.97 -6.74
C MET A 1 -4.24 -6.61 -5.33
N LYS A 2 -4.75 -7.26 -4.26
CA LYS A 2 -4.44 -6.94 -2.85
C LYS A 2 -3.77 -8.12 -2.14
N PHE A 3 -2.74 -7.81 -1.37
CA PHE A 3 -1.98 -8.77 -0.57
C PHE A 3 -1.84 -8.26 0.86
N ARG A 4 -1.62 -9.18 1.81
CA ARG A 4 -1.08 -8.78 3.12
C ARG A 4 0.21 -8.00 2.91
N PHE A 5 0.50 -7.05 3.78
CA PHE A 5 1.71 -6.27 3.66
C PHE A 5 2.94 -7.19 3.61
N ASN A 6 3.73 -7.05 2.54
CA ASN A 6 5.03 -7.69 2.38
C ASN A 6 6.01 -6.62 1.89
N SER A 7 7.03 -6.34 2.70
CA SER A 7 8.05 -5.31 2.41
C SER A 7 8.94 -5.65 1.21
N GLU A 8 9.05 -6.91 0.83
CA GLU A 8 9.87 -7.39 -0.30
C GLU A 8 9.25 -7.06 -1.66
N LEU A 9 7.92 -6.87 -1.71
CA LEU A 9 7.23 -6.41 -2.91
C LEU A 9 7.56 -4.95 -3.24
N HIS A 10 8.13 -4.21 -2.30
CA HIS A 10 8.42 -2.79 -2.47
C HIS A 10 9.92 -2.55 -2.69
N GLY A 11 10.24 -1.54 -3.50
CA GLY A 11 11.61 -1.17 -3.79
C GLY A 11 12.42 -0.87 -2.52
N LYS A 12 13.74 -1.12 -2.54
CA LYS A 12 14.61 -0.98 -1.35
C LYS A 12 14.56 0.43 -0.71
N LYS A 13 14.31 1.47 -1.52
CA LYS A 13 14.21 2.87 -1.09
C LYS A 13 12.76 3.33 -0.81
N SER A 14 11.79 2.42 -0.89
CA SER A 14 10.39 2.77 -0.68
C SER A 14 10.08 3.01 0.80
N LYS A 15 9.18 3.96 1.06
CA LYS A 15 8.62 4.20 2.40
C LYS A 15 7.93 2.95 2.96
N ALA A 16 7.37 2.11 2.08
CA ALA A 16 6.81 0.82 2.44
C ALA A 16 7.80 -0.09 3.17
N ARG A 17 9.05 -0.19 2.69
CA ARG A 17 10.10 -0.99 3.33
C ARG A 17 10.53 -0.44 4.70
N GLN A 18 10.32 0.84 4.93
CA GLN A 18 10.51 1.49 6.23
C GLN A 18 9.30 1.32 7.17
N GLY A 19 8.29 0.52 6.78
CA GLY A 19 7.09 0.30 7.58
C GLY A 19 6.11 1.47 7.51
N VAL A 20 6.14 2.27 6.45
CA VAL A 20 5.28 3.44 6.27
C VAL A 20 4.29 3.21 5.14
N CYS A 21 3.05 3.69 5.33
CA CYS A 21 2.02 3.74 4.29
C CYS A 21 2.48 4.64 3.12
N SER A 22 2.71 4.09 1.93
CA SER A 22 3.11 4.89 0.76
C SER A 22 1.96 5.70 0.20
N TRP A 23 0.72 5.23 0.39
CA TRP A 23 -0.49 5.88 -0.12
C TRP A 23 -0.72 7.28 0.43
N HIS A 24 -0.62 7.44 1.76
CA HIS A 24 -0.73 8.74 2.43
C HIS A 24 0.65 9.38 2.65
N GLY A 25 1.73 8.68 2.33
CA GLY A 25 3.10 9.14 2.60
C GLY A 25 3.51 9.08 4.08
N GLY A 26 4.55 9.87 4.40
CA GLY A 26 5.22 9.84 5.71
C GLY A 26 4.34 10.29 6.88
N GLU A 27 3.37 11.16 6.61
CA GLU A 27 2.51 11.77 7.64
C GLU A 27 1.44 10.81 8.18
N CYS A 28 1.26 9.65 7.55
CA CYS A 28 0.26 8.70 8.01
C CYS A 28 0.56 8.17 9.42
N GLY A 29 1.83 8.04 9.79
CA GLY A 29 2.32 7.46 11.05
C GLY A 29 1.89 6.00 11.31
N LYS A 30 1.04 5.43 10.46
CA LYS A 30 0.49 4.08 10.61
C LYS A 30 1.27 3.09 9.77
N GLN A 31 1.58 1.96 10.37
CA GLN A 31 2.18 0.83 9.68
C GLN A 31 1.24 0.31 8.58
N PRO A 32 1.78 -0.01 7.40
CA PRO A 32 1.01 -0.61 6.33
C PRO A 32 0.57 -2.02 6.70
N LYS A 33 -0.69 -2.35 6.40
CA LYS A 33 -1.27 -3.68 6.62
C LYS A 33 -1.47 -4.44 5.31
N TRP A 34 -1.48 -3.71 4.19
CA TRP A 34 -1.77 -4.25 2.86
C TRP A 34 -0.74 -3.77 1.84
N SER A 35 -0.50 -4.59 0.83
CA SER A 35 0.22 -4.22 -0.39
C SER A 35 -0.73 -4.31 -1.58
N PHE A 36 -0.74 -3.28 -2.40
CA PHE A 36 -1.59 -3.16 -3.57
C PHE A 36 -0.71 -3.02 -4.81
N PHE A 37 -1.00 -3.82 -5.82
CA PHE A 37 -0.45 -3.59 -7.15
C PHE A 37 -1.41 -2.69 -7.91
N THR A 38 -0.97 -1.46 -8.19
CA THR A 38 -1.72 -0.45 -8.96
C THR A 38 -0.99 -0.18 -10.28
N PRO A 39 -1.59 0.56 -11.23
CA PRO A 39 -0.89 0.98 -12.45
C PRO A 39 0.38 1.81 -12.20
N MET A 40 0.53 2.41 -11.01
CA MET A 40 1.74 3.13 -10.60
C MET A 40 2.78 2.23 -9.91
N GLY A 41 2.54 0.92 -9.86
CA GLY A 41 3.39 -0.08 -9.19
C GLY A 41 2.89 -0.48 -7.80
N TRP A 42 3.80 -1.02 -6.99
CA TRP A 42 3.49 -1.49 -5.64
C TRP A 42 3.28 -0.34 -4.66
N GLN A 43 2.14 -0.35 -3.97
CA GLN A 43 1.75 0.62 -2.96
C GLN A 43 1.50 -0.09 -1.63
N SER A 44 2.03 0.44 -0.54
CA SER A 44 1.73 0.00 0.81
C SER A 44 0.60 0.85 1.41
N ALA A 45 -0.35 0.18 2.05
CA ALA A 45 -1.58 0.82 2.52
C ALA A 45 -1.85 0.46 3.98
N CYS A 46 -2.16 1.48 4.79
CA CYS A 46 -2.77 1.29 6.10
C CYS A 46 -4.27 0.95 5.96
N GLY A 47 -4.95 0.67 7.07
CA GLY A 47 -6.38 0.31 7.05
C GLY A 47 -7.28 1.35 6.36
N LYS A 48 -7.06 2.65 6.62
CA LYS A 48 -7.80 3.74 5.98
C LYS A 48 -7.47 3.89 4.49
N ALA A 49 -6.19 3.73 4.13
CA ALA A 49 -5.75 3.81 2.74
C ALA A 49 -6.34 2.68 1.89
N ARG A 50 -6.62 1.52 2.51
CA ARG A 50 -7.22 0.36 1.84
C ARG A 50 -8.49 0.75 1.09
N GLU A 51 -9.41 1.42 1.78
CA GLU A 51 -10.72 1.80 1.23
C GLU A 51 -10.56 2.78 0.06
N ALA A 52 -9.71 3.81 0.22
CA ALA A 52 -9.45 4.78 -0.85
C ALA A 52 -8.79 4.15 -2.10
N ILE A 53 -7.91 3.16 -1.92
CA ILE A 53 -7.29 2.44 -3.05
C ILE A 53 -8.30 1.54 -3.74
N GLU A 54 -9.12 0.81 -2.97
CA GLU A 54 -10.17 -0.07 -3.49
C GLU A 54 -11.27 0.74 -4.21
N GLU A 55 -11.55 1.97 -3.78
CA GLU A 55 -12.45 2.89 -4.49
C GLU A 55 -11.81 3.41 -5.78
N ARG A 56 -10.54 3.84 -5.74
CA ARG A 56 -9.87 4.47 -6.89
C ARG A 56 -9.50 3.50 -8.01
N TYR A 57 -9.01 2.31 -7.69
CA TYR A 57 -8.53 1.34 -8.67
C TYR A 57 -9.44 0.12 -8.80
N GLY A 58 -10.61 0.18 -8.18
CA GLY A 58 -11.52 -0.95 -8.05
C GLY A 58 -11.10 -1.91 -6.95
N LYS A 59 -12.07 -2.66 -6.44
CA LYS A 59 -11.78 -3.80 -5.58
C LYS A 59 -10.86 -4.73 -6.36
N PRO A 60 -9.76 -5.23 -5.77
CA PRO A 60 -8.96 -6.24 -6.42
C PRO A 60 -9.90 -7.37 -6.82
N VAL A 61 -10.07 -7.57 -8.13
CA VAL A 61 -10.75 -8.76 -8.66
C VAL A 61 -9.92 -9.92 -8.13
N ASN A 62 -10.53 -10.69 -7.24
CA ASN A 62 -9.96 -11.92 -6.74
C ASN A 62 -10.08 -12.97 -7.84
#